data_AF-A0A0F8XZX9-F1
#
_entry.id   AF-A0A0F8XZX9-F1
#
_cell.length_a   1.000
_cell.length_b   1.000
_cell.length_c   1.000
_cell.angle_alpha   90.00
_cell.angle_beta   90.00
_cell.angle_gamma   90.00
#
_symmetry.space_group_name_H-M   'P 1'
#
loop_
_entity.id
_entity.type
_entity.pdbx_description
1 polymer ?
#
loop_
_entity_poly.entity_id
_entity_poly.type
_entity_poly.pdbx_seq_one_letter_code
_entity_poly.pdbx_strand_id
1 'polypeptide(L)'
;MGGMGFIENYKAVIMRDSMLISINVLEASRKYGAKRFFFSSSACAYNTELQKDPNNPALSEDMAYPAMAEAGYGWEKLYTEMMCEHFMEDFGLETRSARYHNVYGPLGTWRDGREKAPAAMCRKVLLAGDSGEIDIWGDGDQTRSFMHIDDCVEGLRRIMDGSFAEPINLGSAEQVTINQLVNLVERIAGVDIQ
;
A
#
# COMPACT_ATOMS: atom_id res chain seq x y z
N MET A 1 -8.79 1.22 -2.08
CA MET A 1 -7.80 0.90 -1.04
C MET A 1 -8.28 1.51 0.29
N GLY A 2 -8.04 0.88 1.43
CA GLY A 2 -8.42 1.39 2.75
C GLY A 2 -7.33 1.09 3.79
N GLY A 3 -7.41 1.70 4.96
CA GLY A 3 -6.56 1.35 6.11
C GLY A 3 -6.85 -0.06 6.64
N MET A 4 -5.97 -0.56 7.51
CA MET A 4 -6.05 -1.92 8.10
C MET A 4 -7.43 -2.23 8.69
N GLY A 5 -8.06 -1.25 9.37
CA GLY A 5 -9.39 -1.41 9.94
C GLY A 5 -10.46 -1.79 8.92
N PHE A 6 -10.42 -1.19 7.74
CA PHE A 6 -11.35 -1.51 6.67
C PHE A 6 -11.00 -2.87 6.04
N ILE A 7 -9.71 -3.15 5.84
CA ILE A 7 -9.27 -4.39 5.18
C ILE A 7 -9.67 -5.63 6.00
N GLU A 8 -9.46 -5.59 7.31
CA GLU A 8 -9.74 -6.73 8.19
C GLU A 8 -11.23 -7.03 8.35
N ASN A 9 -12.10 -6.01 8.27
CA ASN A 9 -13.54 -6.16 8.47
C ASN A 9 -14.32 -6.48 7.19
N TYR A 10 -13.73 -6.30 6.00
CA TYR A 10 -14.42 -6.45 4.71
C TYR A 10 -13.69 -7.36 3.72
N LYS A 11 -12.95 -8.38 4.22
CA LYS A 11 -12.11 -9.28 3.42
C LYS A 11 -12.78 -9.84 2.15
N ALA A 12 -13.96 -10.44 2.29
CA ALA A 12 -14.66 -11.06 1.17
C ALA A 12 -15.07 -10.05 0.09
N VAL A 13 -15.55 -8.87 0.50
CA VAL A 13 -15.95 -7.80 -0.43
C VAL A 13 -14.73 -7.24 -1.15
N ILE A 14 -13.65 -6.96 -0.41
CA ILE A 14 -12.41 -6.42 -0.99
C ILE A 14 -11.80 -7.40 -1.98
N MET A 15 -11.70 -8.68 -1.62
CA MET A 15 -11.14 -9.71 -2.47
C MET A 15 -11.98 -9.88 -3.75
N ARG A 16 -13.30 -10.07 -3.62
CA ARG A 16 -14.20 -10.21 -4.78
C ARG A 16 -14.14 -9.01 -5.70
N ASP A 17 -14.33 -7.80 -5.17
CA ASP A 17 -14.45 -6.59 -5.98
C ASP A 17 -13.11 -6.26 -6.66
N SER A 18 -11.99 -6.38 -5.93
CA SER A 18 -10.67 -6.11 -6.50
C SER A 18 -10.30 -7.13 -7.56
N MET A 19 -10.54 -8.43 -7.34
CA MET A 19 -10.31 -9.47 -8.36
C MET A 19 -11.16 -9.24 -9.60
N LEU A 20 -12.45 -8.95 -9.45
CA LEU A 20 -13.33 -8.69 -10.60
C LEU A 20 -12.86 -7.48 -11.40
N ILE A 21 -12.45 -6.40 -10.73
CA ILE A 21 -11.89 -5.22 -11.42
C ILE A 21 -10.60 -5.59 -12.14
N SER A 22 -9.65 -6.18 -11.43
CA SER A 22 -8.32 -6.56 -11.94
C SER A 22 -8.43 -7.45 -13.18
N ILE A 23 -9.21 -8.54 -13.10
CA ILE A 23 -9.38 -9.51 -14.19
C ILE A 23 -10.06 -8.86 -15.40
N ASN A 24 -11.16 -8.13 -15.19
CA ASN A 24 -11.91 -7.55 -16.31
C ASN A 24 -11.13 -6.44 -17.01
N VAL A 25 -10.39 -5.59 -16.28
CA VAL A 25 -9.61 -4.51 -16.90
C VAL A 25 -8.39 -5.08 -17.63
N LEU A 26 -7.72 -6.10 -17.07
CA LEU A 26 -6.60 -6.78 -17.73
C LEU A 26 -7.05 -7.46 -19.04
N GLU A 27 -8.15 -8.22 -18.99
CA GLU A 27 -8.72 -8.87 -20.18
C GLU A 27 -9.23 -7.86 -21.21
N ALA A 28 -9.87 -6.77 -20.77
CA ALA A 28 -10.27 -5.69 -21.68
C ALA A 28 -9.05 -5.03 -22.35
N SER A 29 -7.97 -4.82 -21.60
CA SER A 29 -6.72 -4.25 -22.12
C SER A 29 -6.15 -5.10 -23.25
N ARG A 30 -6.11 -6.43 -23.05
CA ARG A 30 -5.74 -7.40 -24.09
C ARG A 30 -6.69 -7.33 -25.29
N LYS A 31 -8.00 -7.45 -25.05
CA LYS A 31 -9.03 -7.53 -26.08
C LYS A 31 -9.07 -6.30 -27.01
N TYR A 32 -8.84 -5.11 -26.46
CA TYR A 32 -8.91 -3.85 -27.19
C TYR A 32 -7.54 -3.31 -27.60
N GLY A 33 -6.47 -4.10 -27.47
CA GLY A 33 -5.15 -3.76 -27.99
C GLY A 33 -4.45 -2.62 -27.24
N ALA A 34 -4.64 -2.53 -25.93
CA ALA A 34 -3.82 -1.65 -25.10
C ALA A 34 -2.34 -2.03 -25.25
N LYS A 35 -1.48 -1.03 -25.44
CA LYS A 35 -0.05 -1.27 -25.62
C LYS A 35 0.66 -1.68 -24.33
N ARG A 36 0.18 -1.16 -23.20
CA ARG A 36 0.76 -1.38 -21.87
C ARG A 36 -0.32 -1.31 -20.82
N PHE A 37 -0.21 -2.17 -19.81
CA PHE A 37 -1.09 -2.21 -18.65
C PHE A 37 -0.27 -2.00 -17.38
N PHE A 38 -0.78 -1.17 -16.47
CA PHE A 38 -0.18 -0.96 -15.15
C PHE A 38 -1.06 -1.55 -14.05
N PHE A 39 -0.44 -2.28 -13.14
CA PHE A 39 -1.09 -2.80 -11.94
C PHE A 39 -0.52 -2.17 -10.66
N SER A 40 -1.39 -1.52 -9.89
CA SER A 40 -1.07 -1.05 -8.54
C SER A 40 -1.17 -2.22 -7.54
N SER A 41 -0.03 -2.83 -7.26
CA SER A 41 0.12 -3.83 -6.21
C SER A 41 0.37 -3.17 -4.84
N SER A 42 0.72 -3.96 -3.83
CA SER A 42 0.86 -3.53 -2.44
C SER A 42 1.94 -4.30 -1.71
N ALA A 43 2.60 -3.67 -0.73
CA ALA A 43 3.46 -4.36 0.23
C ALA A 43 2.71 -5.46 1.02
N CYS A 44 1.38 -5.43 1.09
CA CYS A 44 0.57 -6.51 1.68
C CYS A 44 0.68 -7.87 0.93
N ALA A 45 1.28 -7.89 -0.27
CA ALA A 45 1.56 -9.11 -1.02
C ALA A 45 2.72 -9.92 -0.43
N TYR A 46 3.56 -9.31 0.41
CA TYR A 46 4.68 -9.98 1.05
C TYR A 46 4.23 -10.97 2.12
N ASN A 47 5.09 -11.96 2.37
CA ASN A 47 4.91 -12.95 3.41
C ASN A 47 4.77 -12.28 4.80
N THR A 48 3.68 -12.56 5.51
CA THR A 48 3.39 -11.95 6.81
C THR A 48 4.34 -12.40 7.92
N GLU A 49 4.99 -13.57 7.78
CA GLU A 49 5.96 -14.07 8.75
C GLU A 49 7.27 -13.25 8.74
N LEU A 50 7.66 -12.75 7.58
CA LEU A 50 8.86 -11.91 7.41
C LEU A 50 8.70 -10.51 8.00
N GLN A 51 7.47 -10.13 8.36
CA GLN A 51 7.11 -8.80 8.86
C GLN A 51 6.94 -8.75 10.38
N LYS A 52 7.21 -9.85 11.08
CA LYS A 52 7.07 -9.95 12.54
C LYS A 52 8.26 -9.40 13.31
N ASP A 53 9.44 -9.33 12.70
CA ASP A 53 10.64 -8.79 13.33
C ASP A 53 10.77 -7.29 13.03
N PRO A 54 10.60 -6.40 14.03
CA PRO A 54 10.75 -4.97 13.84
C PRO A 54 12.19 -4.54 13.52
N ASN A 55 13.19 -5.39 13.76
CA ASN A 55 14.61 -5.08 13.52
C ASN A 55 15.08 -5.41 12.10
N ASN A 56 14.31 -6.18 11.33
CA ASN A 56 14.64 -6.52 9.95
C ASN A 56 13.40 -6.47 9.01
N PRO A 57 12.75 -5.30 8.85
CA PRO A 57 11.48 -5.24 8.12
C PRO A 57 11.65 -4.91 6.63
N ALA A 58 12.88 -4.86 6.11
CA ALA A 58 13.12 -4.60 4.69
C ALA A 58 12.72 -5.82 3.86
N LEU A 59 11.82 -5.61 2.89
CA LEU A 59 11.28 -6.66 2.03
C LEU A 59 11.78 -6.46 0.61
N SER A 60 12.69 -7.32 0.16
CA SER A 60 13.07 -7.37 -1.26
C SER A 60 12.01 -8.09 -2.08
N GLU A 61 11.95 -7.82 -3.38
CA GLU A 61 10.93 -8.28 -4.32
C GLU A 61 10.75 -9.81 -4.32
N ASP A 62 11.86 -10.56 -4.17
CA ASP A 62 11.91 -12.02 -4.13
C ASP A 62 11.25 -12.61 -2.88
N MET A 63 11.18 -11.85 -1.78
CA MET A 63 10.57 -12.27 -0.52
C MET A 63 9.03 -12.36 -0.57
N ALA A 64 8.41 -12.07 -1.71
CA ALA A 64 7.00 -12.40 -1.94
C ALA A 64 6.76 -13.92 -2.00
N TYR A 65 7.82 -14.71 -2.23
CA TYR A 65 7.76 -16.16 -2.30
C TYR A 65 8.74 -16.82 -1.29
N PRO A 66 8.37 -17.92 -0.62
CA PRO A 66 7.07 -18.60 -0.66
C PRO A 66 5.95 -17.72 -0.11
N ALA A 67 4.81 -17.75 -0.80
CA ALA A 67 3.71 -16.83 -0.57
C ALA A 67 2.97 -17.12 0.74
N MET A 68 2.84 -16.09 1.58
CA MET A 68 1.99 -16.08 2.77
C MET A 68 1.45 -14.66 2.95
N ALA A 69 0.80 -14.12 1.93
CA ALA A 69 0.29 -12.76 1.91
C ALA A 69 -0.86 -12.57 2.94
N GLU A 70 -1.16 -11.32 3.26
CA GLU A 70 -2.31 -10.99 4.10
C GLU A 70 -3.62 -11.55 3.50
N ALA A 71 -4.45 -12.16 4.34
CA ALA A 71 -5.70 -12.78 3.92
C ALA A 71 -6.63 -11.78 3.21
N GLY A 72 -7.11 -12.14 2.03
CA GLY A 72 -7.99 -11.28 1.22
C GLY A 72 -7.19 -10.30 0.36
N TYR A 73 -6.92 -9.09 0.86
CA TYR A 73 -6.33 -8.01 0.05
C TYR A 73 -4.92 -8.34 -0.45
N GLY A 74 -4.03 -8.84 0.42
CA GLY A 74 -2.67 -9.24 0.04
C GLY A 74 -2.64 -10.34 -1.02
N TRP A 75 -3.45 -11.39 -0.83
CA TRP A 75 -3.58 -12.48 -1.80
C TRP A 75 -4.16 -12.05 -3.14
N GLU A 76 -5.15 -11.15 -3.17
CA GLU A 76 -5.69 -10.62 -4.43
C GLU A 76 -4.62 -9.89 -5.23
N LYS A 77 -3.78 -9.08 -4.56
CA LYS A 77 -2.66 -8.39 -5.20
C LYS A 77 -1.65 -9.37 -5.77
N LEU A 78 -1.22 -10.35 -4.98
CA LEU A 78 -0.24 -11.34 -5.42
C LEU A 78 -0.77 -12.20 -6.58
N TYR A 79 -2.04 -12.60 -6.55
CA TYR A 79 -2.66 -13.33 -7.65
C TYR A 79 -2.73 -12.49 -8.93
N THR A 80 -3.03 -11.20 -8.81
CA THR A 80 -3.10 -10.32 -9.99
C THR A 80 -1.72 -10.02 -10.58
N GLU A 81 -0.65 -9.96 -9.76
CA GLU A 81 0.73 -9.92 -10.26
C GLU A 81 1.02 -11.13 -11.15
N MET A 82 0.69 -12.34 -10.68
CA MET A 82 0.83 -13.58 -11.46
C MET A 82 -0.01 -13.57 -12.75
N MET A 83 -1.23 -13.03 -12.71
CA MET A 83 -2.03 -12.83 -13.91
C MET A 83 -1.35 -11.88 -14.92
N CYS A 84 -0.73 -10.80 -14.43
CA CYS A 84 -0.03 -9.85 -15.30
C CYS A 84 1.18 -10.49 -16.00
N GLU A 85 1.90 -11.35 -15.29
CA GLU A 85 3.01 -12.15 -15.83
C GLU A 85 2.51 -13.06 -16.96
N HIS A 86 1.51 -13.91 -16.69
CA HIS A 86 0.98 -14.83 -17.70
C HIS A 86 0.31 -14.13 -18.88
N PHE A 87 -0.31 -12.96 -18.69
CA PHE A 87 -0.83 -12.17 -19.80
C PHE A 87 0.27 -11.63 -20.73
N MET A 88 1.43 -11.32 -20.15
CA MET A 88 2.60 -10.95 -20.95
C MET A 88 3.17 -12.15 -21.69
N GLU A 89 3.27 -13.31 -21.03
CA GLU A 89 3.78 -14.57 -21.63
C GLU A 89 2.89 -15.10 -22.75
N ASP A 90 1.58 -15.21 -22.51
CA ASP A 90 0.65 -15.88 -23.44
C ASP A 90 0.14 -14.94 -24.54
N PHE A 91 0.02 -13.64 -24.25
CA PHE A 91 -0.61 -12.67 -25.16
C PHE A 91 0.28 -11.51 -25.58
N GLY A 92 1.49 -11.39 -25.02
CA GLY A 92 2.40 -10.29 -25.33
C GLY A 92 1.91 -8.92 -24.85
N LEU A 93 0.93 -8.86 -23.93
CA LEU A 93 0.49 -7.61 -23.34
C LEU A 93 1.57 -7.11 -22.39
N GLU A 94 2.23 -5.98 -22.68
CA GLU A 94 3.22 -5.42 -21.77
C GLU A 94 2.57 -5.03 -20.45
N THR A 95 2.94 -5.70 -19.36
CA THR A 95 2.47 -5.37 -18.01
C THR A 95 3.59 -4.75 -17.18
N ARG A 96 3.21 -3.85 -16.27
CA ARG A 96 4.08 -3.26 -15.25
C ARG A 96 3.35 -3.33 -13.93
N SER A 97 4.05 -3.66 -12.86
CA SER A 97 3.44 -3.64 -11.53
C SER A 97 4.37 -3.00 -10.50
N ALA A 98 3.76 -2.29 -9.55
CA ALA A 98 4.50 -1.68 -8.45
C ALA A 98 3.82 -2.02 -7.12
N ARG A 99 4.60 -2.49 -6.15
CA ARG A 99 4.16 -2.74 -4.79
C ARG A 99 4.28 -1.45 -3.99
N TYR A 100 3.14 -0.81 -3.75
CA TYR A 100 3.11 0.45 -3.01
C TYR A 100 3.32 0.24 -1.51
N HIS A 101 4.19 1.06 -0.91
CA HIS A 101 4.39 1.13 0.54
C HIS A 101 3.75 2.40 1.10
N ASN A 102 2.59 2.24 1.74
CA ASN A 102 1.79 3.28 2.42
C ASN A 102 1.89 4.70 1.81
N VAL A 103 1.40 4.84 0.58
CA VAL A 103 1.27 6.16 -0.06
C VAL A 103 0.35 7.08 0.74
N TYR A 104 0.79 8.32 0.98
CA TYR A 104 0.04 9.39 1.63
C TYR A 104 0.24 10.74 0.92
N GLY A 105 -0.63 11.70 1.19
CA GLY A 105 -0.52 13.05 0.66
C GLY A 105 -1.88 13.72 0.46
N PRO A 106 -1.89 14.91 -0.15
CA PRO A 106 -3.12 15.61 -0.52
C PRO A 106 -4.08 14.71 -1.31
N LEU A 107 -5.39 14.96 -1.16
CA LEU A 107 -6.50 14.18 -1.76
C LEU A 107 -6.64 12.74 -1.25
N GLY A 108 -5.71 12.25 -0.43
CA GLY A 108 -5.85 10.96 0.25
C GLY A 108 -7.04 10.94 1.21
N THR A 109 -7.70 9.78 1.33
CA THR A 109 -8.77 9.59 2.31
C THR A 109 -8.24 9.82 3.72
N TRP A 110 -8.91 10.71 4.47
CA TRP A 110 -8.45 11.15 5.81
C TRP A 110 -9.50 10.95 6.92
N ARG A 111 -10.71 10.52 6.56
CA ARG A 111 -11.81 10.24 7.49
C ARG A 111 -12.69 9.09 6.98
N ASP A 112 -13.69 8.75 7.77
CA ASP A 112 -14.76 7.78 7.45
C ASP A 112 -14.29 6.30 7.37
N GLY A 113 -13.17 5.97 8.03
CA GLY A 113 -12.75 4.60 8.35
C GLY A 113 -11.89 3.90 7.30
N ARG A 114 -11.58 4.58 6.19
CA ARG A 114 -10.70 4.05 5.12
C ARG A 114 -9.34 4.73 5.07
N GLU A 115 -9.12 5.75 5.89
CA GLU A 115 -7.85 6.46 5.97
C GLU A 115 -6.70 5.58 6.43
N LYS A 116 -5.48 5.95 6.03
CA LYS A 116 -4.23 5.33 6.51
C LYS A 116 -3.64 6.14 7.66
N ALA A 117 -2.66 5.56 8.35
CA ALA A 117 -2.05 6.14 9.55
C ALA A 117 -1.65 7.62 9.42
N PRO A 118 -0.97 8.10 8.35
CA PRO A 118 -0.59 9.52 8.27
C PRO A 118 -1.79 10.46 8.32
N ALA A 119 -2.83 10.18 7.52
CA ALA A 119 -4.02 11.02 7.49
C ALA A 119 -4.86 10.89 8.77
N ALA A 120 -4.92 9.67 9.34
CA ALA A 120 -5.58 9.42 10.62
C ALA A 120 -4.91 10.20 11.76
N MET A 121 -3.58 10.20 11.83
CA MET A 121 -2.82 10.93 12.86
C MET A 121 -3.02 12.44 12.69
N CYS A 122 -2.86 12.99 11.48
CA CYS A 122 -3.15 14.40 11.23
C CYS A 122 -4.56 14.81 11.68
N ARG A 123 -5.58 13.99 11.38
CA ARG A 123 -6.95 14.25 11.81
C ARG A 123 -7.09 14.17 13.33
N LYS A 124 -6.55 13.13 13.97
CA LYS A 124 -6.67 12.91 15.41
C LYS A 124 -6.00 14.01 16.22
N VAL A 125 -4.76 14.37 15.85
CA VAL A 125 -4.02 15.48 16.49
C VAL A 125 -4.80 16.80 16.37
N LEU A 126 -5.33 17.10 15.18
CA LEU A 126 -6.13 18.32 14.98
C LEU A 126 -7.42 18.34 15.81
N LEU A 127 -8.03 17.17 16.05
CA LEU A 127 -9.31 17.05 16.76
C LEU A 127 -9.18 16.78 18.27
N ALA A 128 -7.97 16.51 18.78
CA ALA A 128 -7.73 16.27 20.20
C ALA A 128 -8.18 17.46 21.06
N GLY A 129 -8.07 18.69 20.53
CA GLY A 129 -8.48 19.89 21.24
C GLY A 129 -7.82 19.98 22.63
N ASP A 130 -8.59 20.43 23.63
CA ASP A 130 -8.08 20.61 25.00
C ASP A 130 -7.88 19.30 25.78
N SER A 131 -8.41 18.16 25.31
CA SER A 131 -8.18 16.89 26.01
C SER A 131 -6.74 16.43 25.88
N GLY A 132 -6.07 16.79 24.78
CA GLY A 132 -4.69 16.41 24.52
C GLY A 132 -4.49 14.90 24.47
N GLU A 133 -5.51 14.11 24.13
CA GLU A 133 -5.42 12.64 24.09
C GLU A 133 -5.86 12.14 22.70
N ILE A 134 -5.13 11.17 22.14
CA ILE A 134 -5.51 10.50 20.90
C ILE A 134 -5.41 8.98 21.04
N ASP A 135 -6.35 8.26 20.43
CA ASP A 135 -6.23 6.81 20.34
C ASP A 135 -5.25 6.41 19.23
N ILE A 136 -4.29 5.54 19.52
CA ILE A 136 -3.52 4.80 18.52
C ILE A 136 -3.78 3.30 18.64
N TRP A 137 -3.51 2.56 17.57
CA TRP A 137 -3.66 1.10 17.60
C TRP A 137 -2.31 0.46 17.92
N GLY A 138 -2.27 -0.35 18.98
CA GLY A 138 -1.02 -0.92 19.51
C GLY A 138 -0.33 0.03 20.49
N ASP A 139 0.93 -0.30 20.83
CA ASP A 139 1.81 0.51 21.68
C ASP A 139 2.52 1.65 20.92
N GLY A 140 2.46 1.62 19.59
CA GLY A 140 3.00 2.65 18.71
C GLY A 140 4.46 2.41 18.28
N ASP A 141 5.09 1.34 18.75
CA ASP A 141 6.49 1.00 18.43
C ASP A 141 6.63 0.22 17.13
N GLN A 142 5.52 -0.22 16.53
CA GLN A 142 5.53 -0.83 15.21
C GLN A 142 6.06 0.15 14.15
N THR A 143 7.02 -0.31 13.35
CA THR A 143 7.66 0.49 12.30
C THR A 143 6.95 0.38 10.96
N ARG A 144 6.84 1.47 10.22
CA ARG A 144 6.34 1.51 8.83
C ARG A 144 7.12 2.55 8.03
N SER A 145 7.19 2.34 6.71
CA SER A 145 7.57 3.40 5.79
C SER A 145 6.32 4.02 5.16
N PHE A 146 6.40 5.32 4.87
CA PHE A 146 5.35 6.12 4.24
C PHE A 146 5.95 6.89 3.07
N MET A 147 5.31 6.82 1.90
CA MET A 147 5.79 7.50 0.70
C MET A 147 4.84 8.63 0.31
N HIS A 148 5.39 9.81 0.04
CA HIS A 148 4.56 10.93 -0.41
C HIS A 148 4.00 10.66 -1.82
N ILE A 149 2.81 11.20 -2.11
CA ILE A 149 2.11 10.97 -3.38
C ILE A 149 2.92 11.45 -4.58
N ASP A 150 3.66 12.55 -4.46
CA ASP A 150 4.49 13.08 -5.57
C ASP A 150 5.60 12.09 -5.94
N ASP A 151 6.26 11.48 -4.96
CA ASP A 151 7.28 10.45 -5.19
C ASP A 151 6.66 9.19 -5.79
N CYS A 152 5.46 8.82 -5.35
CA CYS A 152 4.71 7.71 -5.93
C CYS A 152 4.41 7.94 -7.42
N VAL A 153 4.00 9.16 -7.79
CA VAL A 153 3.67 9.51 -9.17
C VAL A 153 4.93 9.53 -10.04
N GLU A 154 6.03 10.11 -9.56
CA GLU A 154 7.30 10.09 -10.31
C GLU A 154 7.84 8.67 -10.46
N GLY A 155 7.79 7.85 -9.41
CA GLY A 155 8.18 6.45 -9.47
C GLY A 155 7.31 5.64 -10.43
N LEU A 156 5.99 5.85 -10.41
CA LEU A 156 5.05 5.24 -11.35
C LEU A 156 5.41 5.58 -12.80
N ARG A 157 5.73 6.83 -13.08
CA ARG A 157 6.11 7.27 -14.42
C ARG A 157 7.39 6.57 -14.89
N ARG A 158 8.42 6.50 -14.04
CA ARG A 158 9.66 5.77 -14.34
C ARG A 158 9.42 4.28 -14.56
N ILE A 159 8.52 3.68 -13.78
CA ILE A 159 8.13 2.28 -13.94
C ILE A 159 7.43 2.03 -15.26
N MET A 160 6.53 2.92 -15.63
CA MET A 160 5.83 2.85 -16.90
C MET A 160 6.76 3.04 -18.09
N ASP A 161 7.75 3.92 -18.00
CA ASP A 161 8.71 4.19 -19.07
C ASP A 161 9.82 3.11 -19.16
N GLY A 162 10.01 2.31 -18.11
CA GLY A 162 11.01 1.25 -18.02
C GLY A 162 10.68 -0.03 -18.80
N SER A 163 11.66 -0.92 -18.90
CA SER A 163 11.57 -2.19 -19.65
C SER A 163 11.41 -3.44 -18.80
N PHE A 164 11.29 -3.31 -17.48
CA PHE A 164 11.12 -4.43 -16.56
C PHE A 164 9.68 -4.95 -16.57
N ALA A 165 9.52 -6.26 -16.39
CA ALA A 165 8.20 -6.90 -16.35
C ALA A 165 7.79 -7.27 -14.92
N GLU A 166 8.79 -7.47 -14.06
CA GLU A 166 8.65 -7.95 -12.70
C GLU A 166 8.06 -6.88 -11.77
N PRO A 167 7.33 -7.28 -10.70
CA PRO A 167 6.86 -6.35 -9.69
C PRO A 167 8.00 -5.64 -8.97
N ILE A 168 7.94 -4.31 -8.86
CA ILE A 168 8.97 -3.50 -8.20
C ILE A 168 8.44 -2.85 -6.93
N ASN A 169 9.25 -2.81 -5.88
CA ASN A 169 8.97 -2.00 -4.70
C ASN A 169 8.93 -0.51 -5.04
N LEU A 170 7.81 0.14 -4.72
CA LEU A 170 7.70 1.58 -4.78
C LEU A 170 7.28 2.13 -3.42
N GLY A 171 8.27 2.59 -2.68
CA GLY A 171 8.16 2.96 -1.28
C GLY A 171 9.35 3.75 -0.77
N SER A 172 9.16 4.42 0.37
CA SER A 172 10.27 5.02 1.10
C SER A 172 11.09 3.95 1.81
N ALA A 173 12.41 4.13 1.85
CA ALA A 173 13.31 3.33 2.69
C ALA A 173 13.36 3.83 4.14
N GLU A 174 12.82 5.02 4.41
CA GLU A 174 12.73 5.59 5.75
C GLU A 174 11.65 4.87 6.56
N GLN A 175 12.05 4.29 7.67
CA GLN A 175 11.16 3.65 8.62
C GLN A 175 10.97 4.54 9.83
N VAL A 176 9.72 4.68 10.24
CA VAL A 176 9.33 5.41 11.44
C VAL A 176 8.37 4.58 12.27
N THR A 177 8.44 4.72 13.59
CA THR A 177 7.40 4.18 14.48
C THR A 177 6.13 5.05 14.38
N ILE A 178 4.99 4.51 14.82
CA ILE A 178 3.76 5.32 14.91
C ILE A 178 3.95 6.46 15.93
N ASN A 179 4.67 6.21 17.03
CA ASN A 179 5.00 7.25 18.01
C ASN A 179 5.84 8.38 17.38
N GLN A 180 6.82 8.06 16.53
CA GLN A 180 7.58 9.08 15.79
C GLN A 180 6.71 9.87 14.81
N LEU A 181 5.75 9.22 14.15
CA LEU A 181 4.78 9.88 13.28
C LEU A 181 3.88 10.84 14.07
N VAL A 182 3.37 10.43 15.23
CA VAL A 182 2.57 11.28 16.13
C VAL A 182 3.37 12.52 16.55
N ASN A 183 4.59 12.34 17.06
CA ASN A 183 5.49 13.42 17.46
C ASN A 183 5.81 14.39 16.30
N LEU A 184 5.88 13.90 15.06
CA LEU A 184 6.06 14.75 13.89
C LEU A 184 4.82 15.63 13.65
N VAL A 185 3.63 15.04 13.70
CA VAL A 185 2.37 15.74 13.46
C VAL A 185 2.10 16.78 14.57
N GLU A 186 2.35 16.44 15.84
CA GLU A 186 2.28 17.36 16.99
C GLU A 186 3.14 18.60 16.79
N ARG A 187 4.42 18.41 16.45
CA ARG A 187 5.36 19.51 16.18
C ARG A 187 4.88 20.41 15.04
N ILE A 188 4.28 19.84 13.99
CA ILE A 188 3.74 20.61 12.87
C ILE A 188 2.48 21.38 13.29
N ALA A 189 1.62 20.76 14.08
CA ALA A 189 0.38 21.35 14.58
C ALA A 189 0.60 22.37 15.73
N GLY A 190 1.76 22.32 16.39
CA GLY A 190 2.07 23.16 17.54
C GLY A 190 1.29 22.78 18.81
N VAL A 191 0.99 21.49 18.98
CA VAL A 191 0.28 20.94 20.15
C VAL A 191 1.13 19.86 20.83
N ASP A 192 0.80 19.56 22.08
CA ASP A 192 1.42 18.49 22.88
C ASP A 192 0.30 17.54 23.32
N ILE A 193 0.39 16.27 22.95
CA ILE A 193 -0.62 15.24 23.22
C ILE A 193 0.00 14.20 24.17
N GLN A 194 -0.79 13.77 25.14
CA GLN A 194 -0.43 12.79 26.18
C GLN A 194 -0.60 11.35 25.71
#